data_AF-J3DDK5-F1
#
_entry.id   AF-J3DDK5-F1
#
_cell.length_a   1.000
_cell.length_b   1.000
_cell.length_c   1.000
_cell.angle_alpha   90.00
_cell.angle_beta   90.00
_cell.angle_gamma   90.00
#
_symmetry.space_group_name_H-M   'P 1'
#
loop_
_entity.id
_entity.type
_entity.pdbx_description
1 polymer ?
#
loop_
_entity_poly.entity_id
_entity_poly.type
_entity_poly.pdbx_seq_one_letter_code
_entity_poly.pdbx_strand_id
1 'polypeptide(L)'
;MTTDLITELGQQPIAGPQPAGNEVREEPAFELLEAEVAKLASPVHSVTMDWNKVNQWSVELLSTKGKDLLVACYLAGGLLEVRGLYGLADGLKVLADMLQSYWDTLYPGLKRMRGRRNALQWLIDRVQQRATETDWGALPPQEAELVARLTASLQAMDALLADKDSEAPSMRALLTLVGSLTVIEEKPAEEPAPVEAAAAPSPSPAAAAGPPPA
;
A
#
# COMPACT_ATOMS: atom_id res chain seq x y z
N MET A 1 13.32 7.77 2.67
CA MET A 1 12.35 7.95 1.57
C MET A 1 11.00 8.28 2.17
N THR A 2 10.28 9.24 1.60
CA THR A 2 8.90 9.54 1.97
C THR A 2 7.97 8.44 1.43
N THR A 3 6.80 8.26 2.05
CA THR A 3 5.78 7.27 1.66
C THR A 3 5.40 7.37 0.18
N ASP A 4 5.23 8.60 -0.32
CA ASP A 4 4.80 8.88 -1.69
C ASP A 4 5.74 8.25 -2.73
N LEU A 5 7.06 8.38 -2.52
CA LEU A 5 8.08 7.84 -3.43
C LEU A 5 8.07 6.31 -3.53
N ILE A 6 7.66 5.62 -2.46
CA ILE A 6 7.56 4.15 -2.48
C ILE A 6 6.32 3.74 -3.27
N THR A 7 5.17 4.37 -3.01
CA THR A 7 3.91 3.98 -3.65
C THR A 7 3.89 4.22 -5.16
N GLU A 8 4.70 5.17 -5.67
CA GLU A 8 4.83 5.44 -7.10
C GLU A 8 5.62 4.38 -7.87
N LEU A 9 6.42 3.55 -7.19
CA LEU A 9 7.27 2.54 -7.83
C LEU A 9 6.48 1.57 -8.72
N GLY A 10 5.22 1.32 -8.38
CA GLY A 10 4.40 0.37 -9.12
C GLY A 10 3.91 0.88 -10.47
N GLN A 11 3.90 2.20 -10.67
CA GLN A 11 3.43 2.83 -11.91
C GLN A 11 4.57 3.48 -12.69
N GLN A 12 5.60 4.01 -12.02
CA GLN A 12 6.70 4.69 -12.69
C GLN A 12 7.50 3.72 -13.58
N PRO A 13 7.67 4.02 -14.89
CA PRO A 13 8.44 3.17 -15.77
C PRO A 13 9.92 3.21 -15.43
N ILE A 14 10.62 2.11 -15.68
CA ILE A 14 12.09 2.10 -15.67
C ILE A 14 12.59 2.95 -16.85
N ALA A 15 13.63 3.76 -16.60
CA ALA A 15 14.22 4.59 -17.65
C ALA A 15 14.76 3.75 -18.81
N GLY A 16 14.42 4.14 -20.04
CA GLY A 16 14.85 3.47 -21.26
C GLY A 16 13.70 2.98 -22.12
N PRO A 17 13.97 2.11 -23.11
CA PRO A 17 12.98 1.69 -24.10
C PRO A 17 11.98 0.64 -23.58
N GLN A 18 12.25 0.01 -22.43
CA GLN A 18 11.40 -1.04 -21.85
C GLN A 18 10.83 -0.52 -20.52
N PRO A 19 9.55 -0.13 -20.45
CA PRO A 19 8.94 0.41 -19.23
C PRO A 19 9.01 -0.53 -18.01
N ALA A 20 8.99 -1.85 -18.25
CA ALA A 20 9.17 -2.85 -17.20
C ALA A 20 10.65 -3.12 -16.83
N GLY A 21 11.59 -2.46 -17.48
CA GLY A 21 13.02 -2.72 -17.34
C GLY A 21 13.43 -4.10 -17.83
N ASN A 22 14.50 -4.66 -17.23
CA ASN A 22 15.05 -5.96 -17.58
C ASN A 22 14.88 -6.98 -16.44
N GLU A 23 15.17 -8.25 -16.73
CA GLU A 23 15.21 -9.29 -15.70
C GLU A 23 16.30 -9.00 -14.66
N VAL A 24 15.94 -9.01 -13.39
CA VAL A 24 16.84 -8.59 -12.29
C VAL A 24 17.70 -9.71 -11.72
N ARG A 25 17.58 -10.94 -12.22
CA ARG A 25 18.19 -12.14 -11.62
C ARG A 25 19.71 -12.11 -11.57
N GLU A 26 20.34 -11.39 -12.50
CA GLU A 26 21.80 -11.23 -12.57
C GLU A 26 22.29 -9.94 -11.88
N GLU A 27 21.39 -9.15 -11.28
CA GLU A 27 21.77 -7.92 -10.59
C GLU A 27 22.37 -8.24 -9.20
N PRO A 28 23.51 -7.63 -8.82
CA PRO A 28 24.12 -7.85 -7.51
C PRO A 28 23.18 -7.55 -6.33
N ALA A 29 22.32 -6.54 -6.46
CA ALA A 29 21.33 -6.21 -5.45
C ALA A 29 20.28 -7.33 -5.27
N PHE A 30 19.98 -8.10 -6.32
CA PHE A 30 19.07 -9.23 -6.25
C PHE A 30 19.69 -10.41 -5.49
N GLU A 31 20.97 -10.71 -5.73
CA GLU A 31 21.71 -11.72 -4.98
C GLU A 31 21.75 -11.39 -3.48
N LEU A 32 22.06 -10.13 -3.14
CA LEU A 32 22.05 -9.66 -1.75
C LEU A 32 20.66 -9.77 -1.12
N LEU A 33 19.62 -9.41 -1.86
CA LEU A 33 18.23 -9.51 -1.42
C LEU A 33 17.81 -10.96 -1.15
N GLU A 34 18.07 -11.89 -2.08
CA GLU A 34 17.73 -13.31 -1.89
C GLU A 34 18.53 -13.91 -0.72
N ALA A 35 19.82 -13.59 -0.59
CA ALA A 35 20.64 -14.07 0.51
C ALA A 35 20.15 -13.56 1.87
N GLU A 36 19.65 -12.33 1.94
CA GLU A 36 19.08 -11.77 3.16
C GLU A 36 17.73 -12.42 3.49
N VAL A 37 16.83 -12.57 2.52
CA VAL A 37 15.52 -13.22 2.72
C VAL A 37 15.68 -14.70 3.09
N ALA A 38 16.68 -15.40 2.55
CA ALA A 38 16.97 -16.79 2.88
C ALA A 38 17.27 -17.02 4.37
N LYS A 39 17.70 -15.98 5.10
CA LYS A 39 17.92 -16.04 6.56
C LYS A 39 16.64 -16.34 7.34
N LEU A 40 15.45 -16.08 6.78
CA LEU A 40 14.17 -16.39 7.44
C LEU A 40 14.02 -17.88 7.75
N ALA A 41 14.54 -18.72 6.86
CA ALA A 41 14.48 -20.17 6.98
C ALA A 41 15.68 -20.75 7.76
N SER A 42 16.59 -19.90 8.25
CA SER A 42 17.77 -20.35 8.97
C SER A 42 17.38 -20.91 10.34
N PRO A 43 17.80 -22.14 10.69
CA PRO A 43 17.59 -22.69 12.04
C PRO A 43 18.55 -22.06 13.07
N VAL A 44 19.52 -21.26 12.63
CA VAL A 44 20.53 -20.64 13.47
C VAL A 44 19.97 -19.37 14.11
N HIS A 45 19.71 -19.43 15.42
CA HIS A 45 19.04 -18.37 16.18
C HIS A 45 19.80 -17.02 16.22
N SER A 46 21.10 -17.00 15.91
CA SER A 46 21.90 -15.76 15.85
C SER A 46 21.84 -15.04 14.50
N VAL A 47 21.22 -15.64 13.48
CA VAL A 47 21.09 -15.03 12.16
C VAL A 47 19.76 -14.27 12.11
N THR A 48 19.81 -12.99 12.46
CA THR A 48 18.66 -12.10 12.34
C THR A 48 18.65 -11.45 10.96
N MET A 49 17.50 -11.47 10.30
CA MET A 49 17.29 -10.77 9.04
C MET A 49 17.23 -9.25 9.25
N ASP A 50 17.79 -8.49 8.32
CA ASP A 50 17.69 -7.04 8.26
C ASP A 50 16.65 -6.59 7.22
N TRP A 51 15.42 -6.37 7.68
CA TRP A 51 14.31 -5.92 6.82
C TRP A 51 14.53 -4.55 6.19
N ASN A 52 15.38 -3.70 6.77
CA ASN A 52 15.71 -2.41 6.14
C ASN A 52 16.52 -2.62 4.87
N LYS A 53 17.44 -3.60 4.86
CA LYS A 53 18.20 -3.97 3.66
C LYS A 53 17.31 -4.62 2.60
N VAL A 54 16.40 -5.50 3.01
CA VAL A 54 15.37 -6.08 2.11
C VAL A 54 14.61 -4.97 1.39
N ASN A 55 14.13 -3.96 2.12
CA ASN A 55 13.43 -2.81 1.56
C ASN A 55 14.34 -1.98 0.65
N GLN A 56 15.57 -1.68 1.09
CA GLN A 56 16.54 -0.89 0.33
C GLN A 56 16.83 -1.50 -1.05
N TRP A 57 17.22 -2.78 -1.10
CA TRP A 57 17.54 -3.44 -2.35
C TRP A 57 16.31 -3.65 -3.23
N SER A 58 15.15 -3.93 -2.62
CA SER A 58 13.92 -4.06 -3.38
C SER A 58 13.53 -2.74 -4.07
N VAL A 59 13.65 -1.61 -3.37
CA VAL A 59 13.43 -0.29 -3.97
C VAL A 59 14.45 0.02 -5.06
N GLU A 60 15.74 -0.25 -4.83
CA GLU A 60 16.80 -0.07 -5.82
C GLU A 60 16.47 -0.80 -7.14
N LEU A 61 16.12 -2.08 -7.04
CA LEU A 61 15.78 -2.92 -8.19
C LEU A 61 14.51 -2.43 -8.92
N LEU A 62 13.43 -2.15 -8.17
CA LEU A 62 12.14 -1.76 -8.75
C LEU A 62 12.11 -0.34 -9.32
N SER A 63 13.02 0.53 -8.88
CA SER A 63 13.15 1.90 -9.40
C SER A 63 14.12 2.01 -10.57
N THR A 64 15.14 1.15 -10.66
CA THR A 64 16.22 1.33 -11.65
C THR A 64 16.45 0.17 -12.60
N LYS A 65 16.06 -1.06 -12.24
CA LYS A 65 16.45 -2.27 -12.99
C LYS A 65 15.28 -2.92 -13.71
N GLY A 66 14.25 -3.29 -12.96
CA GLY A 66 13.16 -4.09 -13.52
C GLY A 66 11.97 -4.27 -12.59
N LYS A 67 10.79 -4.39 -13.19
CA LYS A 67 9.53 -4.72 -12.53
C LYS A 67 9.49 -6.23 -12.30
N ASP A 68 10.02 -6.68 -11.17
CA ASP A 68 10.01 -8.08 -10.76
C ASP A 68 9.02 -8.32 -9.61
N LEU A 69 8.12 -9.28 -9.80
CA LEU A 69 7.03 -9.58 -8.88
C LEU A 69 7.52 -10.15 -7.55
N LEU A 70 8.60 -10.95 -7.55
CA LEU A 70 9.17 -11.48 -6.31
C LEU A 70 9.79 -10.36 -5.49
N VAL A 71 10.53 -9.46 -6.15
CA VAL A 71 11.10 -8.28 -5.49
C VAL A 71 10.00 -7.39 -4.90
N ALA A 72 8.90 -7.17 -5.61
CA ALA A 72 7.77 -6.42 -5.08
C ALA A 72 7.07 -7.11 -3.90
N CYS A 73 6.99 -8.45 -3.90
CA CYS A 73 6.51 -9.22 -2.76
C CYS A 73 7.45 -9.07 -1.55
N TYR A 74 8.77 -9.16 -1.75
CA TYR A 74 9.75 -8.92 -0.69
C TYR A 74 9.68 -7.50 -0.14
N LEU A 75 9.48 -6.48 -0.98
CA LEU A 75 9.25 -5.11 -0.54
C LEU A 75 8.00 -5.01 0.35
N ALA A 76 6.87 -5.56 -0.06
CA ALA A 76 5.64 -5.51 0.73
C ALA A 76 5.78 -6.22 2.08
N GLY A 77 6.44 -7.39 2.09
CA GLY A 77 6.77 -8.12 3.31
C GLY A 77 7.72 -7.32 4.22
N GLY A 78 8.81 -6.76 3.67
CA GLY A 78 9.76 -5.98 4.46
C GLY A 78 9.20 -4.66 4.98
N LEU A 79 8.29 -4.00 4.25
CA LEU A 79 7.61 -2.80 4.72
C LEU A 79 6.64 -3.14 5.86
N LEU A 80 5.94 -4.27 5.79
CA LEU A 80 5.13 -4.77 6.90
C LEU A 80 5.97 -4.95 8.18
N GLU A 81 7.19 -5.44 8.06
CA GLU A 81 8.07 -5.67 9.20
C GLU A 81 8.59 -4.39 9.84
N VAL A 82 8.95 -3.41 9.02
CA VAL A 82 9.54 -2.15 9.50
C VAL A 82 8.47 -1.13 9.93
N ARG A 83 7.30 -1.13 9.29
CA ARG A 83 6.27 -0.08 9.44
C ARG A 83 4.87 -0.60 9.73
N GLY A 84 4.71 -1.91 9.97
CA GLY A 84 3.41 -2.51 10.28
C GLY A 84 2.40 -2.36 9.14
N LEU A 85 1.13 -2.20 9.47
CA LEU A 85 0.03 -2.12 8.52
C LEU A 85 0.16 -0.97 7.51
N TYR A 86 0.73 0.17 7.90
CA TYR A 86 1.03 1.27 6.97
C TYR A 86 2.04 0.85 5.91
N GLY A 87 3.10 0.14 6.32
CA GLY A 87 4.08 -0.38 5.37
C GLY A 87 3.48 -1.42 4.42
N LEU A 88 2.63 -2.30 4.95
CA LEU A 88 1.91 -3.27 4.11
C LEU A 88 1.00 -2.57 3.09
N ALA A 89 0.27 -1.52 3.50
CA ALA A 89 -0.57 -0.76 2.60
C ALA A 89 0.22 -0.15 1.44
N ASP A 90 1.38 0.45 1.73
CA ASP A 90 2.27 1.02 0.72
C ASP A 90 2.80 -0.07 -0.23
N GLY A 91 3.23 -1.22 0.30
CA GLY A 91 3.74 -2.33 -0.50
C GLY A 91 2.68 -3.02 -1.37
N LEU A 92 1.46 -3.19 -0.85
CA LEU A 92 0.34 -3.75 -1.61
C LEU A 92 -0.11 -2.78 -2.72
N LYS A 93 -0.05 -1.47 -2.48
CA LYS A 93 -0.29 -0.47 -3.53
C LYS A 93 0.69 -0.63 -4.69
N VAL A 94 1.99 -0.75 -4.39
CA VAL A 94 3.03 -1.00 -5.41
C VAL A 94 2.73 -2.28 -6.18
N LEU A 95 2.40 -3.38 -5.50
CA LEU A 95 2.08 -4.66 -6.14
C LEU A 95 0.84 -4.57 -7.04
N ALA A 96 -0.25 -3.98 -6.55
CA ALA A 96 -1.49 -3.80 -7.31
C ALA A 96 -1.23 -2.98 -8.58
N ASP A 97 -0.50 -1.87 -8.46
CA ASP A 97 -0.13 -1.03 -9.59
C ASP A 97 0.76 -1.76 -10.61
N MET A 98 1.75 -2.54 -10.13
CA MET A 98 2.63 -3.31 -11.01
C MET A 98 1.88 -4.37 -11.78
N LEU A 99 1.00 -5.11 -11.10
CA LEU A 99 0.16 -6.11 -11.72
C LEU A 99 -0.76 -5.47 -12.77
N GLN A 100 -1.35 -4.31 -12.47
CA GLN A 100 -2.23 -3.60 -13.40
C GLN A 100 -1.51 -3.03 -14.61
N SER A 101 -0.31 -2.47 -14.42
CA SER A 101 0.39 -1.68 -15.44
C SER A 101 1.36 -2.52 -16.28
N TYR A 102 1.92 -3.58 -15.70
CA TYR A 102 3.03 -4.32 -16.28
C TYR A 102 2.78 -5.83 -16.37
N TRP A 103 1.53 -6.33 -16.21
CA TRP A 103 1.25 -7.76 -16.23
C TRP A 103 1.96 -8.53 -17.35
N ASP A 104 1.88 -8.05 -18.59
CA ASP A 104 2.43 -8.77 -19.74
C ASP A 104 3.96 -8.67 -19.86
N THR A 105 4.57 -7.67 -19.23
CA THR A 105 5.98 -7.30 -19.40
C THR A 105 6.84 -7.46 -18.15
N LEU A 106 6.23 -7.61 -16.97
CA LEU A 106 6.92 -7.83 -15.70
C LEU A 106 7.55 -9.21 -15.59
N TYR A 107 8.52 -9.32 -14.70
CA TYR A 107 9.26 -10.55 -14.43
C TYR A 107 8.73 -11.27 -13.18
N PRO A 108 8.73 -12.61 -13.13
CA PRO A 108 9.00 -13.54 -14.23
C PRO A 108 7.98 -13.38 -15.37
N GLY A 109 8.41 -13.46 -16.63
CA GLY A 109 7.51 -13.29 -17.78
C GLY A 109 6.44 -14.39 -17.91
N LEU A 110 5.46 -14.20 -18.81
CA LEU A 110 4.27 -15.06 -18.96
C LEU A 110 4.56 -16.57 -19.19
N LYS A 111 5.75 -16.93 -19.69
CA LYS A 111 6.16 -18.35 -19.82
C LYS A 111 6.54 -19.01 -18.48
N ARG A 112 6.64 -18.23 -17.40
CA ARG A 112 7.08 -18.64 -16.06
C ARG A 112 6.01 -18.32 -15.01
N MET A 113 4.73 -18.59 -15.31
CA MET A 113 3.59 -18.33 -14.41
C MET A 113 3.74 -18.93 -13.01
N ARG A 114 4.31 -20.15 -12.90
CA ARG A 114 4.60 -20.76 -11.59
C ARG A 114 5.49 -19.86 -10.71
N GLY A 115 6.44 -19.14 -11.30
CA GLY A 115 7.28 -18.19 -10.57
C GLY A 115 6.48 -17.00 -10.02
N ARG A 116 5.49 -16.49 -10.77
CA ARG A 116 4.59 -15.44 -10.29
C ARG A 116 3.73 -15.92 -9.13
N ARG A 117 3.15 -17.11 -9.25
CA ARG A 117 2.32 -17.72 -8.19
C ARG A 117 3.11 -17.95 -6.91
N ASN A 118 4.34 -18.45 -7.02
CA ASN A 118 5.21 -18.67 -5.87
C ASN A 118 5.58 -17.35 -5.16
N ALA A 119 5.80 -16.27 -5.91
CA ALA A 119 6.07 -14.94 -5.32
C ALA A 119 4.85 -14.43 -4.53
N LEU A 120 3.65 -14.51 -5.12
CA LEU A 120 2.41 -14.12 -4.46
C LEU A 120 2.11 -14.99 -3.23
N GLN A 121 2.35 -16.30 -3.32
CA GLN A 121 2.17 -17.21 -2.19
C GLN A 121 3.14 -16.87 -1.05
N TRP A 122 4.40 -16.56 -1.36
CA TRP A 122 5.38 -16.13 -0.35
C TRP A 122 4.87 -14.90 0.44
N LEU A 123 4.27 -13.93 -0.25
CA LEU A 123 3.71 -12.75 0.41
C LEU A 123 2.51 -13.11 1.29
N ILE A 124 1.59 -13.94 0.79
CA ILE A 124 0.42 -14.39 1.56
C ILE A 124 0.89 -15.07 2.86
N ASP A 125 1.82 -16.01 2.76
CA ASP A 125 2.36 -16.74 3.90
C ASP A 125 3.05 -15.79 4.89
N ARG A 126 3.83 -14.82 4.40
CA ARG A 126 4.51 -13.83 5.25
C ARG A 126 3.52 -12.96 6.01
N VAL A 127 2.48 -12.45 5.34
CA VAL A 127 1.46 -11.59 5.98
C VAL A 127 0.68 -12.41 7.01
N GLN A 128 0.28 -13.65 6.70
CA GLN A 128 -0.42 -14.53 7.64
C GLN A 128 0.43 -14.85 8.87
N GLN A 129 1.71 -15.16 8.67
CA GLN A 129 2.65 -15.39 9.75
C GLN A 129 2.74 -14.16 10.65
N ARG A 130 2.97 -12.99 10.06
CA ARG A 130 3.09 -11.74 10.84
C ARG A 130 1.80 -11.37 11.56
N ALA A 131 0.64 -11.61 10.93
CA ALA A 131 -0.66 -11.40 11.54
C ALA A 131 -0.90 -12.30 12.76
N THR A 132 -0.38 -13.53 12.70
CA THR A 132 -0.43 -14.47 13.82
C THR A 132 0.55 -14.07 14.94
N GLU A 133 1.79 -13.73 14.60
CA GLU A 133 2.83 -13.30 15.56
C GLU A 133 2.45 -12.04 16.34
N THR A 134 1.66 -11.16 15.74
CA THR A 134 1.26 -9.87 16.34
C THR A 134 -0.21 -9.83 16.76
N ASP A 135 -0.92 -10.95 16.67
CA ASP A 135 -2.35 -11.10 16.97
C ASP A 135 -3.19 -9.94 16.43
N TRP A 136 -3.36 -9.89 15.11
CA TRP A 136 -4.09 -8.80 14.45
C TRP A 136 -5.53 -8.60 14.97
N GLY A 137 -6.16 -9.65 15.50
CA GLY A 137 -7.50 -9.55 16.10
C GLY A 137 -7.52 -8.76 17.42
N ALA A 138 -6.36 -8.62 18.08
CA ALA A 138 -6.18 -7.88 19.31
C ALA A 138 -5.49 -6.51 19.12
N LEU A 139 -5.21 -6.11 17.87
CA LEU A 139 -4.66 -4.79 17.60
C LEU A 139 -5.65 -3.69 18.04
N PRO A 140 -5.13 -2.50 18.44
CA PRO A 140 -5.99 -1.35 18.68
C PRO A 140 -6.76 -0.97 17.41
N PRO A 141 -7.86 -0.22 17.52
CA PRO A 141 -8.57 0.29 16.35
C PRO A 141 -7.64 1.05 15.40
N GLN A 142 -7.77 0.77 14.11
CA GLN A 142 -6.97 1.33 13.02
C GLN A 142 -7.70 2.49 12.34
N GLU A 143 -6.98 3.35 11.62
CA GLU A 143 -7.61 4.37 10.80
C GLU A 143 -8.47 3.75 9.68
N ALA A 144 -9.66 4.31 9.45
CA ALA A 144 -10.59 3.82 8.43
C ALA A 144 -9.95 3.84 7.04
N GLU A 145 -9.21 4.91 6.73
CA GLU A 145 -8.50 5.06 5.47
C GLU A 145 -7.40 3.98 5.29
N LEU A 146 -6.67 3.62 6.35
CA LEU A 146 -5.67 2.56 6.28
C LEU A 146 -6.29 1.22 5.92
N VAL A 147 -7.37 0.82 6.61
CA VAL A 147 -8.09 -0.43 6.35
C VAL A 147 -8.70 -0.41 4.94
N ALA A 148 -9.22 0.74 4.49
CA ALA A 148 -9.73 0.91 3.13
C ALA A 148 -8.63 0.76 2.07
N ARG A 149 -7.44 1.34 2.26
CA ARG A 149 -6.29 1.21 1.32
C ARG A 149 -5.80 -0.23 1.20
N LEU A 150 -5.69 -0.95 2.32
CA LEU A 150 -5.35 -2.38 2.33
C LEU A 150 -6.39 -3.20 1.57
N THR A 151 -7.67 -2.98 1.89
CA THR A 151 -8.79 -3.70 1.27
C THR A 151 -8.87 -3.46 -0.24
N ALA A 152 -8.76 -2.20 -0.67
CA ALA A 152 -8.83 -1.83 -2.09
C ALA A 152 -7.71 -2.47 -2.91
N SER A 153 -6.48 -2.46 -2.39
CA SER A 153 -5.32 -3.07 -3.09
C SER A 153 -5.48 -4.58 -3.21
N LEU A 154 -5.90 -5.27 -2.13
CA LEU A 154 -6.13 -6.71 -2.15
C LEU A 154 -7.29 -7.11 -3.07
N GLN A 155 -8.38 -6.34 -3.11
CA GLN A 155 -9.50 -6.57 -4.02
C GLN A 155 -9.09 -6.40 -5.49
N ALA A 156 -8.32 -5.34 -5.80
CA ALA A 156 -7.81 -5.11 -7.15
C ALA A 156 -6.88 -6.26 -7.59
N MET A 157 -5.99 -6.71 -6.71
CA MET A 157 -5.12 -7.87 -6.96
C MET A 157 -5.93 -9.15 -7.17
N ASP A 158 -6.91 -9.47 -6.31
CA ASP A 158 -7.73 -10.68 -6.44
C ASP A 158 -8.51 -10.70 -7.75
N ALA A 159 -9.14 -9.57 -8.12
CA ALA A 159 -9.90 -9.43 -9.36
C ALA A 159 -9.01 -9.59 -10.59
N LEU A 160 -7.84 -8.94 -10.61
CA LEU A 160 -6.90 -9.04 -11.72
C LEU A 160 -6.34 -10.46 -11.86
N LEU A 161 -5.95 -11.09 -10.74
CA LEU A 161 -5.40 -12.45 -10.77
C LEU A 161 -6.45 -13.48 -11.21
N ALA A 162 -7.71 -13.34 -10.79
CA ALA A 162 -8.80 -14.20 -11.24
C ALA A 162 -9.04 -14.11 -12.77
N ASP A 163 -8.85 -12.92 -13.36
CA ASP A 163 -8.93 -12.70 -14.82
C ASP A 163 -7.69 -13.26 -15.56
N LYS A 164 -6.49 -13.00 -15.02
CA LYS A 164 -5.23 -13.24 -15.73
C LYS A 164 -4.62 -14.62 -15.52
N ASP A 165 -4.89 -15.28 -14.40
CA ASP A 165 -4.31 -16.57 -14.03
C ASP A 165 -5.22 -17.33 -13.07
N SER A 166 -6.03 -18.25 -13.60
CA SER A 166 -6.99 -19.04 -12.81
C SER A 166 -6.35 -19.95 -11.74
N GLU A 167 -5.04 -20.17 -11.80
CA GLU A 167 -4.28 -20.96 -10.83
C GLU A 167 -3.50 -20.08 -9.84
N ALA A 168 -3.61 -18.76 -9.92
CA ALA A 168 -2.98 -17.86 -8.96
C ALA A 168 -3.58 -18.02 -7.55
N PRO A 169 -2.76 -17.87 -6.49
CA PRO A 169 -3.29 -17.88 -5.13
C PRO A 169 -4.20 -16.66 -4.91
N SER A 170 -5.35 -16.88 -4.29
CA SER A 170 -6.34 -15.83 -4.03
C SER A 170 -5.94 -14.95 -2.85
N MET A 171 -6.24 -13.66 -2.94
CA MET A 171 -6.02 -12.68 -1.87
C MET A 171 -7.11 -12.73 -0.78
N ARG A 172 -8.11 -13.60 -0.91
CA ARG A 172 -9.22 -13.75 0.06
C ARG A 172 -8.78 -14.04 1.48
N ALA A 173 -7.68 -14.77 1.65
CA ALA A 173 -7.12 -15.03 2.97
C ALA A 173 -6.65 -13.73 3.65
N LEU A 174 -5.99 -12.85 2.89
CA LEU A 174 -5.56 -11.54 3.40
C LEU A 174 -6.73 -10.58 3.56
N LEU A 175 -7.73 -10.62 2.67
CA LEU A 175 -8.96 -9.83 2.82
C LEU A 175 -9.70 -10.19 4.11
N THR A 176 -9.76 -11.47 4.46
CA THR A 176 -10.34 -11.91 5.74
C THR A 176 -9.59 -11.35 6.94
N LEU A 177 -8.24 -11.37 6.90
CA LEU A 177 -7.39 -10.82 7.96
C LEU A 177 -7.52 -9.30 8.11
N VAL A 178 -7.56 -8.57 6.99
CA VAL A 178 -7.75 -7.11 7.00
C VAL A 178 -9.16 -6.76 7.48
N GLY A 179 -10.17 -7.56 7.10
CA GLY A 179 -11.55 -7.39 7.53
C GLY A 179 -11.81 -7.67 9.02
N SER A 180 -10.89 -8.32 9.73
CA SER A 180 -10.98 -8.49 11.19
C SER A 180 -10.41 -7.31 11.99
N LEU A 181 -9.73 -6.37 11.33
CA LEU A 181 -9.21 -5.17 11.98
C LEU A 181 -10.37 -4.27 12.42
N THR A 182 -10.34 -3.81 13.67
CA THR A 182 -11.28 -2.80 14.14
C THR A 182 -10.86 -1.42 13.65
N VAL A 183 -11.83 -0.52 13.44
CA VAL A 183 -11.59 0.82 12.91
C VAL A 183 -11.93 1.85 13.99
N ILE A 184 -11.15 2.93 14.08
CA ILE A 184 -11.44 4.08 14.94
C ILE A 184 -12.77 4.66 14.50
N GLU A 185 -13.76 4.65 15.38
CA GLU A 185 -15.03 5.34 15.13
C GLU A 185 -14.76 6.85 15.02
N GLU A 186 -14.88 7.39 13.82
CA GLU A 186 -14.95 8.85 13.65
C GLU A 186 -16.28 9.30 14.24
N LYS A 187 -16.23 9.86 15.46
CA LYS A 187 -17.36 10.62 15.99
C LYS A 187 -17.64 11.74 14.97
N PRO A 188 -18.88 11.86 14.42
CA PRO A 188 -19.21 12.91 13.48
C PRO A 188 -18.72 14.25 14.03
N ALA A 189 -17.94 14.98 13.22
CA ALA A 189 -17.53 16.33 13.56
C ALA A 189 -18.78 17.10 13.96
N GLU A 190 -18.81 17.55 15.22
CA GLU A 190 -19.87 18.39 15.73
C GLU A 190 -19.87 19.64 14.83
N GLU A 191 -20.90 19.72 13.99
CA GLU A 191 -21.07 20.79 13.01
C GLU A 191 -20.86 22.12 13.75
N PRO A 192 -19.91 22.97 13.30
CA PRO A 192 -19.63 24.20 14.02
C PRO A 192 -20.94 24.96 14.14
N ALA A 193 -21.40 25.14 15.38
CA ALA A 193 -22.64 25.83 15.69
C ALA A 193 -22.67 27.12 14.88
N PRO A 194 -23.80 27.47 14.22
CA PRO A 194 -23.89 28.66 13.41
C PRO A 194 -23.37 29.84 14.22
N VAL A 195 -22.27 30.44 13.76
CA VAL A 195 -21.80 31.71 14.29
C VAL A 195 -22.93 32.69 14.06
N GLU A 196 -23.66 32.98 15.12
CA GLU A 196 -24.77 33.93 15.15
C GLU A 196 -24.21 35.25 14.63
N ALA A 197 -24.62 35.59 13.41
CA ALA A 197 -24.19 36.80 12.73
C ALA A 197 -24.54 37.99 13.63
N ALA A 198 -23.51 38.59 14.24
CA ALA A 198 -23.62 39.80 15.01
C ALA A 198 -24.39 40.84 14.18
N ALA A 199 -25.57 41.20 14.67
CA ALA A 199 -26.50 42.11 14.04
C ALA A 199 -25.81 43.42 13.65
N ALA A 200 -25.87 43.75 12.37
CA ALA A 200 -25.59 45.09 11.89
C ALA A 200 -26.66 46.06 12.45
N PRO A 201 -26.29 47.28 12.90
CA PRO A 201 -27.26 48.25 13.35
C PRO A 201 -28.09 48.77 12.16
N SER A 202 -29.41 48.76 12.30
CA SER A 202 -30.36 49.30 11.32
C SER A 202 -30.27 50.83 11.23
N PRO A 203 -30.51 51.43 10.06
CA PRO A 203 -30.48 52.89 9.87
C PRO A 203 -31.74 53.56 10.43
N SER A 204 -31.53 54.70 11.09
CA SER A 204 -32.59 55.58 11.60
C SER A 204 -33.34 56.27 10.44
N PRO A 205 -34.68 56.33 10.43
CA PRO A 205 -35.42 57.02 9.38
C PRO A 205 -35.52 58.52 9.65
N ALA A 206 -35.21 59.30 8.61
CA ALA A 206 -35.46 60.73 8.56
C ALA A 206 -36.98 61.03 8.56
N ALA A 207 -37.42 61.89 9.48
CA ALA A 207 -38.76 62.46 9.48
C ALA A 207 -38.77 63.77 8.67
N ALA A 208 -39.63 63.82 7.66
CA ALA A 208 -39.87 64.99 6.81
C ALA A 208 -41.06 65.82 7.32
N ALA A 209 -40.88 67.15 7.22
CA ALA A 209 -41.84 68.20 6.88
C ALA A 209 -43.20 68.33 7.60
N GLY A 210 -43.37 69.47 8.28
CA GLY A 210 -44.67 70.11 8.55
C GLY A 210 -44.79 71.47 7.81
N PRO A 211 -46.02 71.90 7.45
CA PRO A 211 -46.27 72.94 6.43
C PRO A 211 -46.39 74.37 7.01
N PRO A 212 -46.46 75.44 6.17
CA PRO A 212 -46.44 76.83 6.63
C PRO A 212 -47.86 77.38 6.91
N PRO A 213 -47.99 78.48 7.68
CA PRO A 213 -49.14 79.36 7.60
C PRO A 213 -48.81 80.75 7.05
N ALA A 214 -49.86 81.43 6.60
CA ALA A 214 -49.94 82.65 5.81
C ALA A 214 -49.59 83.95 6.55
#